data_AF-A0A377GL41-F1
#
_entry.id   AF-A0A377GL41-F1
#
_cell.length_a   1.000
_cell.length_b   1.000
_cell.length_c   1.000
_cell.angle_alpha   90.00
_cell.angle_beta   90.00
_cell.angle_gamma   90.00
#
_symmetry.space_group_name_H-M   'P 1'
#
loop_
_entity.id
_entity.type
_entity.pdbx_description
1 polymer ?
#
loop_
_entity_poly.entity_id
_entity_poly.type
_entity_poly.pdbx_seq_one_letter_code
_entity_poly.pdbx_strand_id
1 'polypeptide(L)'
;MHQIKKKERIFIGALTLFFSSIVTAETITSDVTTTDGTSIGKVVFEDGKYGLLITPQLTGLPAGIHGFHIHQHPDCGDHAKNAGSHLDPANTQKHLGPYGQGHLGDLPVLIVGSNGAANVPTLAPRLTTQDIKGHSIMIHAGGDNYTDNPPLGGGGDRIACGKIPS
;
A
#
# COMPACT_ATOMS: atom_id res chain seq x y z
N MET A 1 12.54 -26.14 -79.58
CA MET A 1 11.67 -25.18 -78.85
C MET A 1 10.59 -26.01 -78.16
N HIS A 2 10.32 -26.00 -76.86
CA HIS A 2 10.47 -25.00 -75.80
C HIS A 2 10.44 -25.78 -74.46
N GLN A 3 11.44 -25.64 -73.59
CA GLN A 3 11.48 -26.24 -72.25
C GLN A 3 10.75 -25.34 -71.25
N ILE A 4 9.64 -25.80 -70.66
CA ILE A 4 8.88 -25.04 -69.66
C ILE A 4 9.55 -25.24 -68.28
N LYS A 5 10.27 -24.23 -67.80
CA LYS A 5 10.83 -24.20 -66.43
C LYS A 5 9.72 -23.92 -65.41
N LYS A 6 9.42 -24.88 -64.53
CA LYS A 6 8.60 -24.67 -63.33
C LYS A 6 9.37 -23.76 -62.36
N LYS A 7 8.84 -22.56 -62.07
CA LYS A 7 9.34 -21.68 -61.00
C LYS A 7 8.73 -22.14 -59.68
N GLU A 8 9.54 -22.75 -58.82
CA GLU A 8 9.16 -23.00 -57.43
C GLU A 8 9.19 -21.67 -56.66
N ARG A 9 8.05 -21.29 -56.08
CA ARG A 9 7.93 -20.12 -55.21
C ARG A 9 8.19 -20.57 -53.78
N ILE A 10 9.36 -20.23 -53.25
CA ILE A 10 9.68 -20.41 -51.83
C ILE A 10 8.88 -19.36 -51.05
N PHE A 11 7.85 -19.81 -50.32
CA PHE A 11 7.15 -18.98 -49.34
C PHE A 11 8.00 -18.94 -48.06
N ILE A 12 8.68 -17.83 -47.81
CA ILE A 12 9.31 -17.55 -46.51
C ILE A 12 8.18 -17.09 -45.58
N GLY A 13 7.67 -18.00 -44.76
CA GLY A 13 6.72 -17.66 -43.70
C GLY A 13 7.43 -16.84 -42.62
N ALA A 14 7.03 -15.58 -42.43
CA ALA A 14 7.49 -14.76 -41.32
C ALA A 14 6.93 -15.34 -40.01
N LEU A 15 7.78 -15.98 -39.21
CA LEU A 15 7.44 -16.45 -37.88
C LEU A 15 7.42 -15.25 -36.92
N THR A 16 6.25 -14.66 -36.71
CA THR A 16 6.04 -13.62 -35.69
C THR A 16 6.09 -14.24 -34.30
N LEU A 17 7.20 -14.02 -33.60
CA LEU A 17 7.34 -14.30 -32.17
C LEU A 17 6.43 -13.38 -31.38
N PHE A 18 5.32 -13.90 -30.86
CA PHE A 18 4.51 -13.22 -29.85
C PHE A 18 5.26 -13.25 -28.52
N PHE A 19 5.91 -12.14 -28.16
CA PHE A 19 6.37 -11.92 -26.78
C PHE A 19 5.15 -11.61 -25.92
N SER A 20 4.72 -12.59 -25.11
CA SER A 20 3.73 -12.36 -24.06
C SER A 20 4.46 -11.78 -22.85
N SER A 21 4.26 -10.50 -22.57
CA SER A 21 4.79 -9.87 -21.37
C SER A 21 4.04 -10.40 -20.15
N ILE A 22 4.73 -11.11 -19.27
CA ILE A 22 4.19 -11.48 -17.96
C ILE A 22 4.18 -10.20 -17.12
N VAL A 23 3.00 -9.65 -16.87
CA VAL A 23 2.83 -8.55 -15.90
C VAL A 23 2.75 -9.18 -14.52
N THR A 24 3.81 -9.07 -13.73
CA THR A 24 3.78 -9.41 -12.30
C THR A 24 3.33 -8.17 -11.53
N ALA A 25 2.30 -8.30 -10.68
CA ALA A 25 1.94 -7.23 -9.75
C ALA A 25 3.12 -6.95 -8.81
N GLU A 26 3.49 -5.68 -8.63
CA GLU A 26 4.54 -5.31 -7.70
C GLU A 26 4.07 -5.58 -6.27
N THR A 27 4.96 -6.12 -5.43
CA THR A 27 4.68 -6.41 -4.02
C THR A 27 5.76 -5.81 -3.14
N ILE A 28 5.35 -5.08 -2.10
CA ILE A 28 6.23 -4.51 -1.09
C ILE A 28 5.83 -5.06 0.28
N THR A 29 6.80 -5.38 1.13
CA THR A 29 6.57 -5.77 2.52
C THR A 29 7.20 -4.74 3.44
N SER A 30 6.46 -4.34 4.47
CA SER A 30 6.94 -3.50 5.57
C SER A 30 6.85 -4.27 6.88
N ASP A 31 7.99 -4.47 7.54
CA ASP A 31 7.99 -4.98 8.91
C ASP A 31 7.54 -3.86 9.85
N VAL A 32 6.68 -4.20 10.81
CA VAL A 32 6.05 -3.25 11.72
C VAL A 32 6.47 -3.54 13.14
N THR A 33 6.85 -2.47 13.85
CA THR A 33 7.15 -2.51 15.28
C THR A 33 6.24 -1.53 16.03
N THR A 34 5.91 -1.85 17.27
CA THR A 34 5.38 -0.86 18.22
C THR A 34 6.39 0.27 18.44
N THR A 35 5.93 1.40 18.98
CA THR A 35 6.80 2.56 19.27
C THR A 35 7.85 2.30 20.36
N ASP A 36 7.77 1.18 21.08
CA ASP A 36 8.79 0.71 22.02
C ASP A 36 9.78 -0.29 21.40
N GLY A 37 9.61 -0.63 20.12
CA GLY A 37 10.52 -1.49 19.36
C GLY A 37 10.13 -2.97 19.31
N THR A 38 8.98 -3.38 19.88
CA THR A 38 8.51 -4.76 19.77
C THR A 38 8.02 -5.06 18.35
N SER A 39 8.56 -6.09 17.70
CA SER A 39 8.07 -6.54 16.39
C SER A 39 6.67 -7.16 16.53
N ILE A 40 5.74 -6.70 15.71
CA ILE A 40 4.34 -7.17 15.73
C ILE A 40 3.92 -7.88 14.44
N GLY A 41 4.84 -8.01 13.48
CA GLY A 41 4.61 -8.67 12.20
C GLY A 41 4.89 -7.74 11.03
N LYS A 42 4.11 -7.86 9.97
CA LYS A 42 4.33 -7.13 8.71
C LYS A 42 3.03 -6.73 8.03
N VAL A 43 3.13 -5.77 7.11
CA VAL A 43 2.08 -5.40 6.17
C VAL A 43 2.60 -5.65 4.76
N VAL A 44 1.82 -6.36 3.96
CA VAL A 44 2.11 -6.62 2.54
C VAL A 44 1.23 -5.72 1.68
N PHE A 45 1.85 -5.05 0.72
CA PHE A 45 1.22 -4.16 -0.24
C PHE A 45 1.38 -4.75 -1.63
N GLU A 46 0.28 -4.88 -2.38
CA GLU A 46 0.29 -5.45 -3.73
C GLU A 46 -0.57 -4.60 -4.67
N ASP A 47 -0.02 -4.28 -5.84
CA ASP A 47 -0.78 -3.56 -6.86
C ASP A 47 -1.93 -4.42 -7.42
N GLY A 48 -3.15 -3.89 -7.30
CA GLY A 48 -4.35 -4.51 -7.83
C GLY A 48 -5.00 -3.70 -8.94
N LYS A 49 -5.90 -4.33 -9.69
CA LYS A 49 -6.72 -3.67 -10.73
C LYS A 49 -7.50 -2.44 -10.21
N TYR A 50 -7.80 -2.42 -8.92
CA TYR A 50 -8.66 -1.42 -8.28
C TYR A 50 -7.89 -0.55 -7.26
N GLY A 51 -6.56 -0.54 -7.33
CA GLY A 51 -5.66 0.15 -6.40
C GLY A 51 -4.87 -0.83 -5.51
N LEU A 52 -4.24 -0.29 -4.48
CA LEU A 52 -3.33 -1.01 -3.61
C LEU A 52 -4.09 -1.95 -2.65
N LEU A 53 -3.85 -3.24 -2.77
CA LEU A 53 -4.29 -4.23 -1.79
C LEU A 53 -3.32 -4.24 -0.61
N ILE A 54 -3.85 -4.11 0.60
CA ILE A 54 -3.08 -4.01 1.84
C ILE A 54 -3.46 -5.18 2.73
N THR A 55 -2.50 -6.07 2.99
CA THR A 55 -2.72 -7.28 3.78
C THR A 55 -1.88 -7.22 5.06
N PRO A 56 -2.47 -6.83 6.20
CA PRO A 56 -1.79 -6.88 7.47
C PRO A 56 -1.62 -8.33 7.92
N GLN A 57 -0.50 -8.61 8.59
CA GLN A 57 -0.21 -9.85 9.29
C GLN A 57 0.38 -9.47 10.64
N LEU A 58 -0.47 -8.88 11.47
CA LEU A 58 -0.06 -8.22 12.72
C LEU A 58 -0.66 -8.93 13.94
N THR A 59 0.05 -8.86 15.06
CA THR A 59 -0.35 -9.46 16.35
C THR A 59 0.02 -8.54 17.52
N GLY A 60 -0.55 -8.79 18.69
CA GLY A 60 -0.21 -8.05 19.92
C GLY A 60 -0.74 -6.62 19.97
N LEU A 61 -1.69 -6.26 19.11
CA LEU A 61 -2.35 -4.95 19.13
C LEU A 61 -3.57 -4.95 20.08
N PRO A 62 -3.96 -3.79 20.63
CA PRO A 62 -5.24 -3.64 21.32
C PRO A 62 -6.40 -4.02 20.40
N ALA A 63 -7.42 -4.73 20.92
CA ALA A 63 -8.59 -5.07 20.13
C ALA A 63 -9.43 -3.82 19.82
N GLY A 64 -9.94 -3.71 18.59
CA GLY A 64 -10.75 -2.57 18.18
C GLY A 64 -10.45 -2.07 16.77
N ILE A 65 -10.92 -0.84 16.51
CA ILE A 65 -10.70 -0.12 15.25
C ILE A 65 -9.56 0.87 15.49
N HIS A 66 -8.58 0.86 14.60
CA HIS A 66 -7.40 1.71 14.66
C HIS A 66 -7.28 2.56 13.39
N GLY A 67 -6.89 3.82 13.55
CA GLY A 67 -6.45 4.66 12.44
C GLY A 67 -5.21 4.05 11.77
N PHE A 68 -5.20 4.07 10.45
CA PHE A 68 -4.20 3.40 9.63
C PHE A 68 -3.86 4.28 8.43
N HIS A 69 -2.60 4.71 8.34
CA HIS A 69 -2.22 5.78 7.41
C HIS A 69 -0.81 5.59 6.85
N ILE A 70 -0.59 6.03 5.62
CA ILE A 70 0.75 6.23 5.07
C ILE A 70 1.25 7.61 5.50
N HIS A 71 2.43 7.69 6.09
CA HIS A 71 3.07 8.91 6.56
C HIS A 71 4.24 9.33 5.66
N GLN A 72 4.56 10.63 5.71
CA GLN A 72 5.47 11.30 4.78
C GLN A 72 6.90 10.74 4.73
N HIS A 73 7.45 10.29 5.85
CA HIS A 73 8.86 9.91 5.95
C HIS A 73 9.03 8.45 6.36
N PRO A 74 10.06 7.75 5.86
CA PRO A 74 10.37 6.38 6.25
C PRO A 74 11.17 6.36 7.57
N ASP A 75 10.69 7.10 8.59
CA ASP A 75 11.36 7.24 9.87
C ASP A 75 10.41 7.02 11.05
N CYS A 76 10.49 5.85 11.67
CA CYS A 76 9.74 5.50 12.87
C CYS A 76 10.42 5.97 14.18
N GLY A 77 11.44 6.83 14.10
CA GLY A 77 12.11 7.42 15.26
C GLY A 77 11.21 8.35 16.09
N ASP A 78 11.66 8.67 17.31
CA ASP A 78 10.95 9.51 18.29
C ASP A 78 9.49 9.06 18.51
N HIS A 79 9.29 7.80 18.91
CA HIS A 79 7.95 7.21 19.04
C HIS A 79 7.10 7.42 17.77
N ALA A 80 7.71 7.17 16.61
CA ALA A 80 7.16 7.35 15.28
C ALA A 80 6.81 8.79 14.88
N LYS A 81 7.19 9.83 15.64
CA LYS A 81 6.93 11.24 15.28
C LYS A 81 7.72 11.71 14.06
N ASN A 82 8.93 11.19 13.87
CA ASN A 82 9.78 11.55 12.73
C ASN A 82 9.15 11.20 11.37
N ALA A 83 8.14 10.32 11.34
CA ALA A 83 7.41 9.96 10.15
C ALA A 83 6.66 11.15 9.51
N GLY A 84 6.50 12.26 10.24
CA GLY A 84 5.77 13.43 9.77
C GLY A 84 4.25 13.23 9.85
N SER A 85 3.52 13.99 9.04
CA SER A 85 2.05 13.88 8.93
C SER A 85 1.65 12.77 7.93
N HIS A 86 0.36 12.66 7.63
CA HIS A 86 -0.14 11.80 6.55
C HIS A 86 0.49 12.23 5.22
N LEU A 87 0.70 11.27 4.33
CA LEU A 87 1.17 11.51 2.97
C LEU A 87 0.13 12.36 2.20
N ASP A 88 0.51 13.57 1.82
CA ASP A 88 -0.37 14.54 1.15
C ASP A 88 0.38 15.32 0.04
N PRO A 89 0.76 14.65 -1.06
CA PRO A 89 1.52 15.29 -2.15
C PRO A 89 0.72 16.40 -2.85
N ALA A 90 -0.60 16.37 -2.77
CA ALA A 90 -1.48 17.39 -3.33
C ALA A 90 -1.73 18.57 -2.39
N ASN A 91 -1.16 18.55 -1.17
CA ASN A 91 -1.33 19.59 -0.15
C ASN A 91 -2.80 19.94 0.10
N THR A 92 -3.64 18.91 0.20
CA THR A 92 -5.08 19.03 0.46
C THR A 92 -5.39 19.57 1.85
N GLN A 93 -4.51 19.28 2.83
CA GLN A 93 -4.67 19.67 4.24
C GLN A 93 -6.01 19.22 4.84
N LYS A 94 -6.54 18.10 4.36
CA LYS A 94 -7.84 17.55 4.75
C LYS A 94 -7.75 16.05 4.91
N HIS A 95 -8.27 15.57 6.02
CA HIS A 95 -8.45 14.15 6.26
C HIS A 95 -9.86 13.72 5.83
N LEU A 96 -9.96 12.92 4.77
CA LEU A 96 -11.23 12.57 4.13
C LEU A 96 -11.35 11.07 3.82
N GLY A 97 -10.44 10.25 4.35
CA GLY A 97 -10.49 8.81 4.21
C GLY A 97 -10.08 8.30 2.82
N PRO A 98 -10.13 6.97 2.61
CA PRO A 98 -9.55 6.32 1.44
C PRO A 98 -10.24 6.65 0.11
N TYR A 99 -11.52 7.03 0.15
CA TYR A 99 -12.33 7.34 -1.02
C TYR A 99 -12.57 8.85 -1.22
N GLY A 100 -12.13 9.67 -0.26
CA GLY A 100 -12.24 11.12 -0.33
C GLY A 100 -11.14 11.76 -1.18
N GLN A 101 -11.20 13.08 -1.31
CA GLN A 101 -10.17 13.90 -1.97
C GLN A 101 -9.35 14.67 -0.93
N GLY A 102 -8.90 13.95 0.10
CA GLY A 102 -8.01 14.44 1.15
C GLY A 102 -6.61 13.87 1.00
N HIS A 103 -5.88 13.75 2.11
CA HIS A 103 -4.54 13.16 2.13
C HIS A 103 -4.52 11.84 1.35
N LEU A 104 -3.49 11.65 0.52
CA LEU A 104 -3.35 10.44 -0.28
C LEU A 104 -3.10 9.20 0.61
N GLY A 105 -2.45 9.41 1.76
CA GLY A 105 -2.13 8.37 2.73
C GLY A 105 -3.28 7.94 3.65
N ASP A 106 -4.50 8.47 3.49
CA ASP A 106 -5.66 8.02 4.24
C ASP A 106 -6.09 6.63 3.77
N LEU A 107 -6.01 5.61 4.63
CA LEU A 107 -6.39 4.22 4.32
C LEU A 107 -7.71 3.84 4.98
N PRO A 108 -8.34 2.71 4.59
CA PRO A 108 -9.37 2.11 5.42
C PRO A 108 -8.78 1.72 6.79
N VAL A 109 -9.59 1.89 7.85
CA VAL A 109 -9.21 1.53 9.23
C VAL A 109 -8.66 0.11 9.35
N LEU A 110 -7.73 -0.07 10.28
CA LEU A 110 -7.24 -1.38 10.68
C LEU A 110 -8.20 -1.98 11.72
N ILE A 111 -8.69 -3.19 11.47
CA ILE A 111 -9.52 -3.93 12.41
C ILE A 111 -8.65 -4.96 13.12
N VAL A 112 -8.58 -4.85 14.45
CA VAL A 112 -7.89 -5.80 15.33
C VAL A 112 -8.92 -6.65 16.07
N GLY A 113 -8.82 -7.97 15.90
CA GLY A 113 -9.66 -8.94 16.58
C GLY A 113 -9.42 -9.00 18.09
N SER A 114 -10.30 -9.69 18.81
CA SER A 114 -10.23 -9.88 20.26
C SER A 114 -8.98 -10.64 20.74
N ASN A 115 -8.32 -11.38 19.85
CA ASN A 115 -7.04 -12.04 20.09
C ASN A 115 -5.82 -11.14 19.80
N GLY A 116 -6.02 -9.85 19.49
CA GLY A 116 -4.97 -8.90 19.17
C GLY A 116 -4.37 -9.06 17.77
N ALA A 117 -4.99 -9.85 16.89
CA ALA A 117 -4.54 -10.05 15.52
C ALA A 117 -5.26 -9.12 14.55
N ALA A 118 -4.52 -8.57 13.58
CA ALA A 118 -5.08 -7.87 12.42
C ALA A 118 -4.62 -8.54 11.13
N ASN A 119 -5.57 -9.14 10.43
CA ASN A 119 -5.34 -9.96 9.23
C ASN A 119 -6.39 -9.77 8.13
N VAL A 120 -7.26 -8.76 8.27
CA VAL A 120 -8.30 -8.43 7.29
C VAL A 120 -7.66 -7.58 6.19
N PRO A 121 -7.62 -8.04 4.92
CA PRO A 121 -7.13 -7.22 3.82
C PRO A 121 -8.05 -6.03 3.54
N THR A 122 -7.45 -4.90 3.18
CA THR A 122 -8.17 -3.68 2.77
C THR A 122 -7.68 -3.18 1.42
N LEU A 123 -8.47 -2.34 0.77
CA LEU A 123 -8.15 -1.78 -0.55
C LEU A 123 -8.09 -0.26 -0.47
N ALA A 124 -6.98 0.33 -0.91
CA ALA A 124 -6.79 1.77 -1.05
C ALA A 124 -6.81 2.15 -2.54
N PRO A 125 -7.96 2.62 -3.08
CA PRO A 125 -8.16 2.75 -4.52
C PRO A 125 -7.39 3.90 -5.17
N ARG A 126 -6.86 4.82 -4.37
CA ARG A 126 -6.10 5.99 -4.83
C ARG A 126 -4.58 5.76 -4.85
N LEU A 127 -4.12 4.59 -4.38
CA LEU A 127 -2.70 4.28 -4.19
C LEU A 127 -2.26 3.12 -5.08
N THR A 128 -0.96 3.11 -5.37
CA THR A 128 -0.16 2.01 -5.91
C THR A 128 1.08 1.81 -5.04
N THR A 129 1.86 0.75 -5.28
CA THR A 129 3.17 0.51 -4.63
C THR A 129 4.13 1.68 -4.88
N GLN A 130 4.10 2.27 -6.08
CA GLN A 130 4.96 3.39 -6.44
C GLN A 130 4.69 4.64 -5.58
N ASP A 131 3.44 4.86 -5.17
CA ASP A 131 3.06 6.01 -4.35
C ASP A 131 3.51 5.90 -2.90
N ILE A 132 3.77 4.68 -2.41
CA ILE A 132 4.09 4.41 -1.00
C ILE A 132 5.57 4.11 -0.73
N LYS A 133 6.38 3.93 -1.78
CA LYS A 133 7.82 3.68 -1.66
C LYS A 133 8.52 4.83 -0.93
N GLY A 134 9.37 4.49 0.03
CA GLY A 134 10.09 5.49 0.82
C GLY A 134 9.22 6.26 1.81
N HIS A 135 8.04 5.75 2.14
CA HIS A 135 7.16 6.29 3.19
C HIS A 135 7.12 5.35 4.40
N SER A 136 6.21 5.59 5.35
CA SER A 136 5.95 4.67 6.45
C SER A 136 4.48 4.36 6.59
N ILE A 137 4.17 3.16 7.07
CA ILE A 137 2.83 2.80 7.52
C ILE A 137 2.71 3.07 9.02
N MET A 138 1.61 3.68 9.45
CA MET A 138 1.35 4.08 10.82
C MET A 138 0.06 3.44 11.35
N ILE A 139 0.08 3.02 12.61
CA ILE A 139 -1.09 2.56 13.35
C ILE A 139 -1.28 3.47 14.56
N HIS A 140 -2.50 3.99 14.71
CA HIS A 140 -2.89 4.88 15.78
C HIS A 140 -3.59 4.15 16.93
N ALA A 141 -3.58 4.74 18.14
CA ALA A 141 -4.22 4.18 19.33
C ALA A 141 -5.74 4.17 19.22
N GLY A 142 -6.31 5.27 18.71
CA GLY A 142 -7.74 5.43 18.45
C GLY A 142 -8.12 4.98 17.04
N GLY A 143 -9.42 5.00 16.77
CA GLY A 143 -9.99 4.73 15.45
C GLY A 143 -9.81 5.89 14.48
N ASP A 144 -10.65 5.91 13.44
CA ASP A 144 -10.63 6.96 12.43
C ASP A 144 -12.07 7.18 11.91
N ASN A 145 -12.57 8.41 12.03
CA ASN A 145 -13.88 8.82 11.53
C ASN A 145 -13.83 9.50 10.14
N TYR A 146 -12.64 9.60 9.54
CA TYR A 146 -12.35 10.19 8.23
C TYR A 146 -12.73 11.68 8.10
N THR A 147 -12.68 12.41 9.21
CA THR A 147 -12.92 13.86 9.26
C THR A 147 -11.90 14.55 10.14
N ASP A 148 -11.79 15.87 10.05
CA ASP A 148 -10.93 16.67 10.92
C ASP A 148 -11.61 17.14 12.21
N ASN A 149 -12.71 16.50 12.63
CA ASN A 149 -13.34 16.77 13.91
C ASN A 149 -13.66 15.47 14.69
N PRO A 150 -12.82 15.08 15.67
CA PRO A 150 -11.53 15.70 16.04
C PRO A 150 -10.48 15.57 14.92
N PRO A 151 -9.35 16.32 14.97
CA PRO A 151 -8.35 16.33 13.91
C PRO A 151 -7.87 14.93 13.50
N LEU A 152 -7.62 14.73 12.20
CA LEU A 152 -7.08 13.48 11.64
C LEU A 152 -7.87 12.23 12.09
N GLY A 153 -9.20 12.33 12.10
CA GLY A 153 -10.08 11.20 12.38
C GLY A 153 -10.20 10.82 13.85
N GLY A 154 -9.44 11.47 14.74
CA GLY A 154 -9.38 11.11 16.16
C GLY A 154 -8.47 9.94 16.50
N GLY A 155 -7.51 9.60 15.64
CA GLY A 155 -6.57 8.51 15.89
C GLY A 155 -5.68 8.72 17.12
N GLY A 156 -5.34 9.96 17.45
CA GLY A 156 -4.51 10.28 18.61
C GLY A 156 -3.09 9.70 18.49
N ASP A 157 -2.60 9.09 19.57
CA ASP A 157 -1.22 8.59 19.68
C ASP A 157 -0.88 7.56 18.61
N ARG A 158 0.41 7.50 18.22
CA ARG A 158 0.96 6.48 17.32
C ARG A 158 1.41 5.30 18.18
N ILE A 159 0.97 4.09 17.84
CA ILE A 159 1.29 2.88 18.63
C ILE A 159 2.21 1.91 17.90
N ALA A 160 2.23 1.95 16.57
CA ALA A 160 3.14 1.15 15.76
C ALA A 160 3.45 1.82 14.42
N CYS A 161 4.61 1.49 13.87
CA CYS A 161 5.13 2.07 12.64
C CYS A 161 5.96 1.04 11.87
N GLY A 162 5.89 1.08 10.55
CA GLY A 162 6.73 0.29 9.65
C GLY A 162 7.30 1.14 8.53
N LYS A 163 8.60 1.01 8.25
CA LYS A 163 9.22 1.70 7.11
C LYS A 163 8.88 0.94 5.82
N ILE A 164 8.49 1.65 4.78
CA ILE A 164 8.22 1.07 3.46
C ILE A 164 9.49 1.26 2.62
N PRO A 165 10.11 0.17 2.14
CA PRO A 165 11.31 0.25 1.30
C PRO A 165 11.10 1.15 0.08
N SER A 166 12.16 1.86 -0.32
CA SER A 166 12.25 2.66 -1.55
C SER A 166 12.56 1.79 -2.76
#